data_AF-A0AAD5LRG8-F1
#
_entry.id   AF-A0AAD5LRG8-F1
#
_cell.length_a   1.000
_cell.length_b   1.000
_cell.length_c   1.000
_cell.angle_alpha   90.00
_cell.angle_beta   90.00
_cell.angle_gamma   90.00
#
_symmetry.space_group_name_H-M   'P 1'
#
loop_
_entity.id
_entity.type
_entity.pdbx_description
1 polymer ?
#
loop_
_entity_poly.entity_id
_entity_poly.type
_entity_poly.pdbx_seq_one_letter_code
_entity_poly.pdbx_strand_id
1 'polypeptide(L)'
;MANPNMFSLAWGPERLGKLLQTLEGLESGERLVTVAGAGRLSFAPWSDHPWPRGLDGINHRWKAPEEPSPAEKYATAFGLDVRAFQDEISRTSGKNATTRAATDIGLQDAWGRASIEVEPPQCAVTKNGVTFYPRDIKALVSQLYFQSNRVVERRNTVRPRDIFRYGREYRHKCKPKRNEFYWVDNGGCKDIWPSMFHDVLLNTMGRFQLPVLVRFADEQAFVPIRAYRVREMRSLSINETIAEFGSSFRDRYNPSVESHGSVFTLEIDWVLSCMEDLDDDLLTMRTTLRYAFETWTRLFAREGAWLLSNASATLTPVSLEVPLPLLVEDDPASSLRSSHVFELAEAAQSCESRPETTERQLQGQPQPQPQRPRCNRLPLDVVLDQSADRVQQCHDATGYSFRSLLSMRESQLPAVCRNPDCIAVIERLRRIEYRDCVVSDEYDVVADIEKVVTSCFRFMDVPEPIYDPEPPSTTQPAVTPEQPPIAVTTLL
;
A
#
# COMPACT_ATOMS: atom_id res chain seq x y z
N MET A 1 -25.99 7.44 14.76
CA MET A 1 -25.09 8.62 14.86
C MET A 1 -23.88 8.16 15.66
N ALA A 2 -22.74 7.95 15.00
CA ALA A 2 -21.55 7.37 15.63
C ALA A 2 -20.80 8.43 16.46
N ASN A 3 -20.24 8.01 17.60
CA ASN A 3 -19.53 8.85 18.57
C ASN A 3 -18.19 9.37 17.96
N PRO A 4 -17.96 10.70 17.89
CA PRO A 4 -16.75 11.29 17.31
C PRO A 4 -15.44 10.85 17.99
N ASN A 5 -15.48 10.49 19.28
CA ASN A 5 -14.29 10.06 20.02
C ASN A 5 -13.77 8.67 19.61
N MET A 6 -14.57 7.88 18.86
CA MET A 6 -14.19 6.53 18.46
C MET A 6 -13.35 6.51 17.16
N PHE A 7 -13.45 7.55 16.33
CA PHE A 7 -12.59 7.70 15.14
C PHE A 7 -11.16 8.09 15.52
N SER A 8 -11.01 8.89 16.58
CA SER A 8 -9.71 9.34 17.10
C SER A 8 -8.78 8.23 17.57
N LEU A 9 -9.32 7.07 17.99
CA LEU A 9 -8.56 6.02 18.67
C LEU A 9 -7.84 5.07 17.72
N ALA A 10 -8.34 4.89 16.49
CA ALA A 10 -7.63 4.10 15.49
C ALA A 10 -6.83 5.02 14.55
N TRP A 11 -7.43 6.10 14.06
CA TRP A 11 -6.85 6.96 13.03
C TRP A 11 -7.19 8.43 13.34
N GLY A 12 -6.17 9.22 13.69
CA GLY A 12 -6.35 10.67 13.86
C GLY A 12 -6.98 11.33 12.62
N PRO A 13 -7.58 12.53 12.78
CA PRO A 13 -8.35 13.22 11.72
C PRO A 13 -7.56 13.41 10.41
N GLU A 14 -6.22 13.46 10.49
CA GLU A 14 -5.31 13.55 9.36
C GLU A 14 -5.45 12.36 8.38
N ARG A 15 -5.52 11.13 8.89
CA ARG A 15 -5.59 9.95 8.00
C ARG A 15 -6.96 9.79 7.35
N LEU A 16 -8.04 10.20 8.03
CA LEU A 16 -9.38 10.26 7.43
C LEU A 16 -9.43 11.31 6.30
N GLY A 17 -8.79 12.47 6.50
CA GLY A 17 -8.63 13.48 5.45
C GLY A 17 -7.85 12.94 4.24
N LYS A 18 -6.74 12.24 4.48
CA LYS A 18 -5.96 11.58 3.41
C LYS A 18 -6.79 10.55 2.66
N LEU A 19 -7.58 9.73 3.36
CA LEU A 19 -8.47 8.76 2.73
C LEU A 19 -9.49 9.43 1.81
N LEU A 20 -10.18 10.48 2.26
CA LEU A 20 -11.15 11.19 1.41
C LEU A 20 -10.47 11.78 0.17
N GLN A 21 -9.27 12.34 0.31
CA GLN A 21 -8.46 12.78 -0.83
C GLN A 21 -8.04 11.62 -1.73
N THR A 22 -7.79 10.42 -1.19
CA THR A 22 -7.58 9.20 -1.99
C THR A 22 -8.78 8.89 -2.86
N LEU A 23 -9.98 8.96 -2.29
CA LEU A 23 -11.21 8.69 -3.04
C LEU A 23 -11.42 9.73 -4.14
N GLU A 24 -11.28 11.00 -3.82
CA GLU A 24 -11.38 12.10 -4.79
C GLU A 24 -10.30 12.01 -5.89
N GLY A 25 -9.06 11.66 -5.53
CA GLY A 25 -7.96 11.46 -6.47
C GLY A 25 -8.19 10.27 -7.43
N LEU A 26 -8.70 9.15 -6.91
CA LEU A 26 -9.09 7.98 -7.71
C LEU A 26 -10.31 8.28 -8.62
N GLU A 27 -11.21 9.16 -8.19
CA GLU A 27 -12.40 9.63 -8.94
C GLU A 27 -12.04 10.60 -10.08
N SER A 28 -11.07 11.50 -9.86
CA SER A 28 -10.71 12.57 -10.79
C SER A 28 -9.99 12.13 -12.08
N GLY A 29 -9.59 10.86 -12.18
CA GLY A 29 -8.90 10.35 -13.38
C GLY A 29 -7.43 10.81 -13.50
N GLU A 30 -6.84 11.39 -12.45
CA GLU A 30 -5.40 11.69 -12.34
C GLU A 30 -4.53 10.41 -12.19
N ARG A 31 -4.92 9.30 -12.82
CA ARG A 31 -4.49 7.95 -12.46
C ARG A 31 -3.05 7.60 -12.83
N LEU A 32 -2.47 8.29 -13.82
CA LEU A 32 -1.10 8.05 -14.29
C LEU A 32 -0.16 9.24 -14.05
N VAL A 33 -0.67 10.44 -13.71
CA VAL A 33 0.10 11.68 -13.82
C VAL A 33 0.96 12.00 -12.58
N THR A 34 0.75 11.31 -11.46
CA THR A 34 1.54 11.48 -10.22
C THR A 34 1.82 10.13 -9.57
N VAL A 35 2.55 9.27 -10.26
CA VAL A 35 3.01 8.01 -9.68
C VAL A 35 4.16 8.31 -8.73
N ALA A 36 3.95 8.23 -7.41
CA ALA A 36 5.06 8.14 -6.46
C ALA A 36 5.90 6.90 -6.82
N GLY A 37 7.18 7.10 -7.11
CA GLY A 37 8.07 6.05 -7.62
C GLY A 37 8.38 4.99 -6.58
N ALA A 38 8.14 5.32 -5.31
CA ALA A 38 8.15 4.41 -4.20
C ALA A 38 7.06 4.81 -3.19
N GLY A 39 6.70 3.89 -2.31
CA GLY A 39 5.87 4.16 -1.14
C GLY A 39 6.30 3.24 -0.02
N ARG A 40 6.32 3.74 1.21
CA ARG A 40 6.69 2.97 2.40
C ARG A 40 5.86 3.45 3.56
N LEU A 41 5.28 2.54 4.33
CA LEU A 41 4.56 2.94 5.54
C LEU A 41 5.51 3.59 6.55
N SER A 42 5.06 4.60 7.29
CA SER A 42 5.89 5.21 8.32
C SER A 42 6.20 4.24 9.47
N PHE A 43 5.29 3.30 9.76
CA PHE A 43 5.46 2.23 10.73
C PHE A 43 5.54 0.86 10.03
N ALA A 44 6.27 -0.08 10.63
CA ALA A 44 6.29 -1.45 10.15
C ALA A 44 5.03 -2.18 10.62
N PRO A 45 4.25 -2.82 9.72
CA PRO A 45 3.24 -3.75 10.16
C PRO A 45 3.91 -4.85 10.98
N TRP A 46 3.41 -5.08 12.19
CA TRP A 46 4.04 -6.07 13.05
C TRP A 46 3.76 -7.49 12.56
N SER A 47 4.78 -8.32 12.63
CA SER A 47 4.64 -9.75 12.44
C SER A 47 3.97 -10.38 13.66
N ASP A 48 3.22 -11.46 13.43
CA ASP A 48 2.73 -12.34 14.47
C ASP A 48 2.47 -13.74 13.89
N HIS A 49 2.30 -14.70 14.80
CA HIS A 49 1.72 -15.98 14.49
C HIS A 49 0.20 -15.81 14.34
N PRO A 50 -0.48 -16.35 13.31
CA PRO A 50 -1.94 -16.30 13.22
C PRO A 50 -2.66 -17.19 14.25
N TRP A 51 -2.01 -17.61 15.34
CA TRP A 51 -2.58 -18.40 16.45
C TRP A 51 -3.43 -19.57 15.95
N PRO A 52 -2.80 -20.58 15.35
CA PRO A 52 -3.48 -21.53 14.49
C PRO A 52 -4.37 -22.41 15.36
N ARG A 53 -5.50 -22.81 14.81
CA ARG A 53 -6.46 -23.66 15.51
C ARG A 53 -5.85 -24.97 16.01
N GLY A 54 -4.85 -25.51 15.32
CA GLY A 54 -4.15 -26.74 15.70
C GLY A 54 -3.43 -26.65 17.05
N LEU A 55 -3.05 -25.44 17.47
CA LEU A 55 -2.47 -25.14 18.78
C LEU A 55 -3.52 -24.63 19.77
N ASP A 56 -4.80 -24.72 19.42
CA ASP A 56 -5.95 -24.21 20.18
C ASP A 56 -6.01 -22.66 20.25
N GLY A 57 -5.51 -21.97 19.22
CA GLY A 57 -5.60 -20.51 19.14
C GLY A 57 -4.73 -19.82 20.19
N ILE A 58 -5.27 -18.76 20.80
CA ILE A 58 -4.58 -18.02 21.87
C ILE A 58 -4.55 -18.74 23.22
N ASN A 59 -5.06 -19.99 23.29
CA ASN A 59 -4.82 -20.88 24.43
C ASN A 59 -3.41 -21.51 24.38
N HIS A 60 -2.68 -21.35 23.27
CA HIS A 60 -1.33 -21.84 23.15
C HIS A 60 -0.37 -21.09 24.07
N ARG A 61 0.36 -21.84 24.90
CA ARG A 61 1.46 -21.33 25.72
C ARG A 61 2.71 -21.23 24.87
N TRP A 62 2.88 -20.08 24.23
CA TRP A 62 3.94 -19.85 23.23
C TRP A 62 5.32 -19.61 23.85
N LYS A 63 5.39 -19.04 25.07
CA LYS A 63 6.66 -18.62 25.67
C LYS A 63 7.40 -19.74 26.38
N ALA A 64 6.70 -20.42 27.30
CA ALA A 64 7.21 -21.56 28.05
C ALA A 64 6.03 -22.39 28.59
N PRO A 65 6.21 -23.70 28.87
CA PRO A 65 5.13 -24.55 29.39
C PRO A 65 4.47 -24.01 30.66
N GLU A 66 5.27 -23.42 31.56
CA GLU A 66 4.83 -22.84 32.82
C GLU A 66 4.21 -21.44 32.67
N GLU A 67 4.57 -20.72 31.61
CA GLU A 67 4.02 -19.38 31.34
C GLU A 67 2.56 -19.51 30.89
N PRO A 68 1.62 -18.80 31.54
CA PRO A 68 0.23 -18.80 31.10
C PRO A 68 0.08 -18.32 29.65
N SER A 69 -0.85 -18.92 28.91
CA SER A 69 -1.20 -18.49 27.56
C SER A 69 -1.83 -17.09 27.55
N PRO A 70 -1.85 -16.40 26.40
CA PRO A 70 -2.51 -15.10 26.29
C PRO A 70 -3.97 -15.13 26.79
N ALA A 71 -4.70 -16.22 26.53
CA ALA A 71 -6.06 -16.40 27.04
C ALA A 71 -6.13 -16.51 28.56
N GLU A 72 -5.25 -17.29 29.18
CA GLU A 72 -5.20 -17.45 30.65
C GLU A 72 -4.84 -16.14 31.34
N LYS A 73 -3.88 -15.40 30.77
CA LYS A 73 -3.50 -14.08 31.26
C LYS A 73 -4.67 -13.10 31.21
N TYR A 74 -5.36 -13.03 30.07
CA TYR A 74 -6.52 -12.16 29.90
C TYR A 74 -7.63 -12.51 30.90
N ALA A 75 -8.01 -13.79 30.98
CA ALA A 75 -9.06 -14.21 31.90
C ALA A 75 -8.71 -13.89 33.36
N THR A 76 -7.46 -14.17 33.77
CA THR A 76 -7.00 -13.88 35.13
C THR A 76 -7.00 -12.38 35.43
N ALA A 77 -6.44 -11.56 34.53
CA ALA A 77 -6.31 -10.13 34.74
C ALA A 77 -7.67 -9.42 34.82
N PHE A 78 -8.68 -9.89 34.08
CA PHE A 78 -10.00 -9.28 34.02
C PHE A 78 -11.08 -10.03 34.82
N GLY A 79 -10.67 -10.94 35.71
CA GLY A 79 -11.57 -11.62 36.65
C GLY A 79 -12.59 -12.56 35.99
N LEU A 80 -12.24 -13.16 34.86
CA LEU A 80 -13.05 -14.17 34.17
C LEU A 80 -12.71 -15.57 34.66
N ASP A 81 -13.65 -16.51 34.53
CA ASP A 81 -13.34 -17.93 34.71
C ASP A 81 -12.40 -18.39 33.59
N VAL A 82 -11.17 -18.76 33.97
CA VAL A 82 -10.10 -19.10 33.03
C VAL A 82 -10.53 -20.24 32.11
N ARG A 83 -11.16 -21.28 32.65
CA ARG A 83 -11.56 -22.46 31.88
C ARG A 83 -12.68 -22.13 30.90
N ALA A 84 -13.71 -21.41 31.35
CA ALA A 84 -14.82 -20.99 30.51
C ALA A 84 -14.33 -20.09 29.36
N PHE A 85 -13.39 -19.18 29.63
CA PHE A 85 -12.80 -18.34 28.60
C PHE A 85 -11.97 -19.13 27.60
N GLN A 86 -11.11 -20.06 28.05
CA GLN A 86 -10.35 -20.93 27.16
C GLN A 86 -11.28 -21.83 26.31
N ASP A 87 -12.36 -22.36 26.88
CA ASP A 87 -13.36 -23.15 26.16
C ASP A 87 -14.10 -22.28 25.11
N GLU A 88 -14.35 -21.01 25.40
CA GLU A 88 -14.87 -20.02 24.45
C GLU A 88 -13.91 -19.80 23.28
N ILE A 89 -12.63 -19.54 23.55
CA ILE A 89 -11.58 -19.42 22.52
C ILE A 89 -11.49 -20.71 21.69
N SER A 90 -11.49 -21.87 22.34
CA SER A 90 -11.38 -23.17 21.68
C SER A 90 -12.52 -23.43 20.69
N ARG A 91 -13.76 -23.05 21.04
CA ARG A 91 -14.91 -23.16 20.11
C ARG A 91 -14.90 -22.11 19.01
N THR A 92 -14.30 -20.95 19.24
CA THR A 92 -14.39 -19.81 18.30
C THR A 92 -13.28 -19.82 17.27
N SER A 93 -12.02 -19.98 17.69
CA SER A 93 -10.81 -19.94 16.87
C SER A 93 -9.86 -21.13 17.11
N GLY A 94 -10.04 -21.86 18.21
CA GLY A 94 -9.21 -23.01 18.57
C GLY A 94 -9.75 -24.37 18.07
N LYS A 95 -9.24 -25.46 18.64
CA LYS A 95 -9.37 -26.84 18.11
C LYS A 95 -10.82 -27.33 17.98
N ASN A 96 -11.75 -26.74 18.73
CA ASN A 96 -13.17 -27.08 18.73
C ASN A 96 -13.98 -26.23 17.73
N ALA A 97 -13.35 -25.40 16.91
CA ALA A 97 -14.00 -24.65 15.83
C ALA A 97 -14.47 -25.56 14.68
N THR A 98 -15.60 -25.21 14.06
CA THR A 98 -16.34 -26.08 13.13
C THR A 98 -15.69 -26.29 11.75
N THR A 99 -14.78 -25.42 11.30
CA THR A 99 -14.13 -25.56 9.98
C THR A 99 -12.65 -25.21 10.04
N ARG A 100 -11.80 -26.03 9.41
CA ARG A 100 -10.34 -25.83 9.46
C ARG A 100 -9.89 -24.63 8.62
N ALA A 101 -9.94 -24.75 7.31
CA ALA A 101 -9.42 -23.72 6.40
C ALA A 101 -9.95 -22.31 6.69
N ALA A 102 -11.26 -22.16 6.92
CA ALA A 102 -11.86 -20.84 7.16
C ALA A 102 -11.37 -20.15 8.44
N THR A 103 -11.06 -20.91 9.51
CA THR A 103 -10.55 -20.33 10.76
C THR A 103 -9.10 -19.86 10.62
N ASP A 104 -8.20 -20.68 10.07
CA ASP A 104 -6.79 -20.30 9.97
C ASP A 104 -6.61 -19.10 9.01
N ILE A 105 -7.30 -19.11 7.85
CA ILE A 105 -7.34 -17.98 6.92
C ILE A 105 -7.95 -16.74 7.60
N GLY A 106 -9.07 -16.91 8.31
CA GLY A 106 -9.73 -15.81 8.99
C GLY A 106 -8.88 -15.16 10.08
N LEU A 107 -8.08 -15.93 10.81
CA LEU A 107 -7.13 -15.43 11.80
C LEU A 107 -5.96 -14.71 11.14
N GLN A 108 -5.45 -15.21 10.01
CA GLN A 108 -4.40 -14.55 9.25
C GLN A 108 -4.89 -13.22 8.64
N ASP A 109 -6.10 -13.19 8.09
CA ASP A 109 -6.76 -11.95 7.62
C ASP A 109 -6.98 -10.96 8.78
N ALA A 110 -7.29 -11.45 9.98
CA ALA A 110 -7.45 -10.64 11.17
C ALA A 110 -6.11 -10.04 11.63
N TRP A 111 -5.06 -10.84 11.67
CA TRP A 111 -3.69 -10.37 11.93
C TRP A 111 -3.23 -9.35 10.89
N GLY A 112 -3.35 -9.67 9.60
CA GLY A 112 -2.91 -8.79 8.52
C GLY A 112 -3.57 -7.41 8.60
N ARG A 113 -4.81 -7.36 9.10
CA ARG A 113 -5.53 -6.11 9.36
C ARG A 113 -5.10 -5.43 10.67
N ALA A 114 -4.98 -6.17 11.76
CA ALA A 114 -4.54 -5.64 13.03
C ALA A 114 -3.13 -5.02 12.94
N SER A 115 -2.23 -5.64 12.18
CA SER A 115 -0.83 -5.21 12.03
C SER A 115 -0.64 -3.84 11.40
N ILE A 116 -1.62 -3.38 10.62
CA ILE A 116 -1.61 -2.07 9.97
C ILE A 116 -2.50 -1.03 10.67
N GLU A 117 -3.36 -1.45 11.60
CA GLU A 117 -4.29 -0.54 12.29
C GLU A 117 -3.87 -0.25 13.73
N VAL A 118 -3.22 -1.21 14.37
CA VAL A 118 -2.78 -1.10 15.76
C VAL A 118 -1.27 -0.95 15.77
N GLU A 119 -0.77 0.06 16.47
CA GLU A 119 0.68 0.24 16.61
C GLU A 119 1.30 -0.98 17.31
N PRO A 120 2.51 -1.37 16.91
CA PRO A 120 3.19 -2.54 17.48
C PRO A 120 3.40 -2.38 18.99
N PRO A 121 2.92 -3.33 19.83
CA PRO A 121 3.24 -3.36 21.25
C PRO A 121 4.76 -3.45 21.44
N GLN A 122 5.37 -2.53 22.18
CA GLN A 122 6.82 -2.40 22.32
C GLN A 122 7.36 -3.12 23.55
N CYS A 123 6.59 -3.14 24.64
CA CYS A 123 7.05 -3.68 25.92
C CYS A 123 6.01 -4.57 26.60
N ALA A 124 6.48 -5.28 27.63
CA ALA A 124 5.57 -5.99 28.53
C ALA A 124 4.78 -4.99 29.39
N VAL A 125 3.53 -5.33 29.69
CA VAL A 125 2.61 -4.54 30.51
C VAL A 125 2.07 -5.41 31.64
N THR A 126 2.11 -4.90 32.86
CA THR A 126 1.46 -5.58 34.00
C THR A 126 0.10 -4.94 34.29
N LYS A 127 -0.96 -5.73 34.17
CA LYS A 127 -2.34 -5.34 34.47
C LYS A 127 -2.92 -6.29 35.51
N ASN A 128 -3.41 -5.74 36.63
CA ASN A 128 -4.03 -6.52 37.72
C ASN A 128 -3.17 -7.70 38.21
N GLY A 129 -1.85 -7.49 38.32
CA GLY A 129 -0.90 -8.50 38.79
C GLY A 129 -0.48 -9.53 37.73
N VAL A 130 -0.96 -9.42 36.49
CA VAL A 130 -0.60 -10.31 35.37
C VAL A 130 0.25 -9.56 34.36
N THR A 131 1.37 -10.14 33.95
CA THR A 131 2.27 -9.55 32.94
C THR A 131 1.96 -10.09 31.56
N PHE A 132 1.61 -9.19 30.64
CA PHE A 132 1.41 -9.43 29.22
C PHE A 132 2.67 -9.02 28.46
N TYR A 133 3.28 -9.94 27.73
CA TYR A 133 4.36 -9.61 26.80
C TYR A 133 3.79 -9.05 25.49
N PRO A 134 4.58 -8.34 24.66
CA PRO A 134 4.13 -7.82 23.37
C PRO A 134 3.38 -8.83 22.52
N ARG A 135 3.85 -10.08 22.47
CA ARG A 135 3.21 -11.16 21.73
C ARG A 135 1.90 -11.66 22.34
N ASP A 136 1.71 -11.58 23.65
CA ASP A 136 0.40 -11.83 24.27
C ASP A 136 -0.62 -10.79 23.80
N ILE A 137 -0.19 -9.53 23.70
CA ILE A 137 -1.05 -8.42 23.27
C ILE A 137 -1.37 -8.56 21.77
N LYS A 138 -0.38 -8.84 20.92
CA LYS A 138 -0.60 -9.15 19.48
C LYS A 138 -1.61 -10.29 19.29
N ALA A 139 -1.55 -11.32 20.14
CA ALA A 139 -2.51 -12.42 20.16
C ALA A 139 -3.94 -11.98 20.46
N LEU A 140 -4.10 -11.18 21.51
CA LEU A 140 -5.41 -10.68 21.95
C LEU A 140 -6.02 -9.74 20.90
N VAL A 141 -5.21 -8.87 20.30
CA VAL A 141 -5.65 -7.97 19.21
C VAL A 141 -6.08 -8.79 17.99
N SER A 142 -5.27 -9.75 17.53
CA SER A 142 -5.62 -10.60 16.38
C SER A 142 -6.91 -11.40 16.62
N GLN A 143 -7.08 -11.96 17.81
CA GLN A 143 -8.29 -12.69 18.22
C GLN A 143 -9.53 -11.76 18.23
N LEU A 144 -9.38 -10.54 18.73
CA LEU A 144 -10.46 -9.54 18.76
C LEU A 144 -10.90 -9.17 17.34
N TYR A 145 -9.95 -8.89 16.44
CA TYR A 145 -10.23 -8.61 15.03
C TYR A 145 -10.94 -9.80 14.34
N PHE A 146 -10.53 -11.03 14.65
CA PHE A 146 -11.18 -12.24 14.14
C PHE A 146 -12.64 -12.34 14.60
N GLN A 147 -12.89 -12.14 15.90
CA GLN A 147 -14.25 -12.19 16.44
C GLN A 147 -15.14 -11.08 15.87
N SER A 148 -14.61 -9.86 15.75
CA SER A 148 -15.32 -8.74 15.16
C SER A 148 -15.74 -9.02 13.71
N ASN A 149 -14.83 -9.58 12.89
CA ASN A 149 -15.16 -9.98 11.52
C ASN A 149 -16.32 -10.98 11.46
N ARG A 150 -16.39 -11.94 12.39
CA ARG A 150 -17.47 -12.93 12.45
C ARG A 150 -18.82 -12.31 12.83
N VAL A 151 -18.84 -11.29 13.68
CA VAL A 151 -20.07 -10.56 14.04
C VAL A 151 -20.68 -9.92 12.80
N VAL A 152 -19.86 -9.24 12.00
CA VAL A 152 -20.33 -8.56 10.77
C VAL A 152 -20.79 -9.58 9.73
N GLU A 153 -20.09 -10.71 9.59
CA GLU A 153 -20.51 -11.81 8.68
C GLU A 153 -21.88 -12.38 9.05
N ARG A 154 -22.16 -12.62 10.34
CA ARG A 154 -23.46 -13.14 10.80
C ARG A 154 -24.63 -12.22 10.46
N ARG A 155 -24.42 -10.91 10.37
CA ARG A 155 -25.47 -9.95 10.01
C ARG A 155 -25.82 -9.94 8.52
N ASN A 156 -25.04 -10.61 7.67
CA ASN A 156 -25.19 -10.64 6.21
C ASN A 156 -25.29 -9.23 5.59
N THR A 157 -24.65 -8.25 6.23
CA THR A 157 -24.55 -6.86 5.77
C THR A 157 -23.30 -6.68 4.91
N VAL A 158 -23.31 -5.68 4.02
CA VAL A 158 -22.08 -5.15 3.41
C VAL A 158 -21.09 -4.87 4.54
N ARG A 159 -19.95 -5.58 4.57
CA ARG A 159 -18.90 -5.22 5.53
C ARG A 159 -18.33 -3.89 5.04
N PRO A 160 -18.18 -2.85 5.89
CA PRO A 160 -17.52 -1.61 5.46
C PRO A 160 -16.16 -1.88 4.79
N ARG A 161 -15.45 -2.93 5.25
CA ARG A 161 -14.20 -3.39 4.63
C ARG A 161 -14.34 -4.00 3.23
N ASP A 162 -15.51 -4.52 2.85
CA ASP A 162 -15.75 -5.09 1.51
C ASP A 162 -15.94 -4.01 0.44
N ILE A 163 -16.18 -2.76 0.84
CA ILE A 163 -16.40 -1.63 -0.09
C ILE A 163 -15.08 -1.28 -0.81
N PHE A 164 -13.95 -1.47 -0.13
CA PHE A 164 -12.60 -1.14 -0.62
C PHE A 164 -11.74 -2.36 -0.89
N ARG A 165 -12.38 -3.49 -1.22
CA ARG A 165 -11.74 -4.68 -1.73
C ARG A 165 -11.86 -4.74 -3.24
N TYR A 166 -10.74 -5.05 -3.89
CA TYR A 166 -10.62 -5.21 -5.32
C TYR A 166 -10.16 -6.62 -5.63
N GLY A 167 -10.66 -7.19 -6.73
CA GLY A 167 -10.40 -8.58 -7.12
C GLY A 167 -11.46 -9.55 -6.61
N ARG A 168 -11.08 -10.83 -6.45
CA ARG A 168 -12.05 -11.93 -6.42
C ARG A 168 -12.93 -11.99 -5.16
N GLU A 169 -12.56 -11.29 -4.10
CA GLU A 169 -13.27 -11.20 -2.81
C GLU A 169 -14.32 -10.08 -2.78
N TYR A 170 -14.41 -9.27 -3.84
CA TYR A 170 -15.48 -8.29 -3.93
C TYR A 170 -16.83 -8.98 -4.12
N ARG A 171 -17.55 -9.16 -3.00
CA ARG A 171 -18.79 -9.95 -2.90
C ARG A 171 -20.06 -9.21 -3.32
N HIS A 172 -20.00 -7.89 -3.53
CA HIS A 172 -21.18 -7.10 -3.87
C HIS A 172 -21.54 -7.24 -5.34
N LYS A 173 -22.32 -8.30 -5.63
CA LYS A 173 -22.96 -8.63 -6.90
C LYS A 173 -21.93 -8.81 -8.03
N CYS A 174 -21.59 -10.07 -8.32
CA CYS A 174 -20.83 -10.47 -9.53
C CYS A 174 -21.57 -10.17 -10.87
N LYS A 175 -22.49 -9.19 -10.88
CA LYS A 175 -23.17 -8.70 -12.08
C LYS A 175 -22.73 -7.25 -12.30
N PRO A 176 -22.31 -6.86 -13.52
CA PRO A 176 -22.06 -5.47 -13.85
C PRO A 176 -23.25 -4.62 -13.47
N LYS A 177 -23.11 -3.85 -12.41
CA LYS A 177 -23.92 -2.66 -12.24
C LYS A 177 -22.94 -1.52 -12.15
N ARG A 178 -23.17 -0.54 -13.03
CA ARG A 178 -22.61 0.80 -12.99
C ARG A 178 -22.82 1.29 -11.56
N ASN A 179 -21.80 1.24 -10.71
CA ASN A 179 -21.85 1.92 -9.42
C ASN A 179 -21.67 3.40 -9.73
N GLU A 180 -22.49 4.24 -9.12
CA GLU A 180 -22.57 5.70 -9.38
C GLU A 180 -21.27 6.46 -9.08
N PHE A 181 -20.25 5.79 -8.53
CA PHE A 181 -19.00 6.40 -8.07
C PHE A 181 -17.76 6.03 -8.92
N TYR A 182 -17.78 4.96 -9.74
CA TYR A 182 -16.59 4.54 -10.48
C TYR A 182 -16.89 3.82 -11.81
N TRP A 183 -16.12 4.16 -12.85
CA TRP A 183 -15.92 3.30 -14.02
C TRP A 183 -14.90 2.21 -13.67
N VAL A 184 -15.33 1.13 -12.99
CA VAL A 184 -14.50 -0.08 -12.85
C VAL A 184 -15.25 -1.22 -13.55
N ASP A 185 -14.72 -1.66 -14.69
CA ASP A 185 -15.21 -2.86 -15.35
C ASP A 185 -14.90 -4.09 -14.46
N ASN A 186 -15.94 -4.61 -13.81
CA ASN A 186 -16.14 -6.00 -13.36
C ASN A 186 -14.92 -6.82 -12.88
N GLY A 187 -14.10 -6.26 -11.98
CA GLY A 187 -13.16 -7.05 -11.15
C GLY A 187 -13.84 -7.82 -10.01
N GLY A 188 -15.15 -7.60 -9.79
CA GLY A 188 -15.91 -8.37 -8.82
C GLY A 188 -15.94 -9.85 -9.16
N CYS A 189 -15.41 -10.69 -8.26
CA CYS A 189 -15.36 -12.15 -8.42
C CYS A 189 -14.35 -12.65 -9.48
N LYS A 190 -13.39 -11.82 -9.90
CA LYS A 190 -12.23 -12.19 -10.74
C LYS A 190 -10.94 -11.62 -10.14
N ASP A 191 -9.80 -12.11 -10.56
CA ASP A 191 -8.49 -11.61 -10.10
C ASP A 191 -8.33 -10.12 -10.44
N ILE A 192 -7.67 -9.39 -9.54
CA ILE A 192 -7.39 -7.97 -9.75
C ILE A 192 -6.56 -7.76 -11.02
N TRP A 193 -7.00 -6.80 -11.84
CA TRP A 193 -6.27 -6.40 -13.04
C TRP A 193 -4.98 -5.65 -12.68
N PRO A 194 -3.90 -5.79 -13.46
CA PRO A 194 -2.64 -5.09 -13.17
C PRO A 194 -2.76 -3.57 -13.12
N SER A 195 -3.57 -2.97 -14.00
CA SER A 195 -3.85 -1.53 -13.97
C SER A 195 -4.54 -1.11 -12.69
N MET A 196 -5.56 -1.84 -12.26
CA MET A 196 -6.25 -1.55 -11.00
C MET A 196 -5.34 -1.72 -9.79
N PHE A 197 -4.54 -2.78 -9.76
CA PHE A 197 -3.54 -2.98 -8.72
C PHE A 197 -2.55 -1.82 -8.68
N HIS A 198 -2.02 -1.42 -9.85
CA HIS A 198 -1.07 -0.32 -10.00
C HIS A 198 -1.68 0.99 -9.47
N ASP A 199 -2.85 1.37 -9.98
CA ASP A 199 -3.52 2.63 -9.63
C ASP A 199 -3.81 2.70 -8.13
N VAL A 200 -4.40 1.64 -7.56
CA VAL A 200 -4.79 1.65 -6.15
C VAL A 200 -3.57 1.63 -5.25
N LEU A 201 -2.56 0.79 -5.54
CA LEU A 201 -1.36 0.69 -4.71
C LEU A 201 -0.59 2.02 -4.68
N LEU A 202 -0.27 2.58 -5.85
CA LEU A 202 0.59 3.76 -5.95
C LEU A 202 -0.09 5.01 -5.40
N ASN A 203 -1.39 5.18 -5.64
CA ASN A 203 -2.12 6.29 -5.04
C ASN A 203 -2.23 6.10 -3.52
N THR A 204 -2.78 4.97 -3.07
CA THR A 204 -3.05 4.74 -1.64
C THR A 204 -1.78 4.79 -0.81
N MET A 205 -0.76 4.05 -1.21
CA MET A 205 0.46 3.89 -0.44
C MET A 205 1.51 4.96 -0.76
N GLY A 206 1.66 5.33 -2.03
CA GLY A 206 2.65 6.32 -2.45
C GLY A 206 2.21 7.75 -2.20
N ARG A 207 1.06 8.14 -2.76
CA ARG A 207 0.53 9.51 -2.64
C ARG A 207 -0.05 9.79 -1.25
N PHE A 208 -0.83 8.87 -0.69
CA PHE A 208 -1.57 9.10 0.56
C PHE A 208 -0.95 8.46 1.79
N GLN A 209 0.12 7.66 1.62
CA GLN A 209 0.83 7.02 2.73
C GLN A 209 -0.10 6.16 3.62
N LEU A 210 -1.10 5.54 2.99
CA LEU A 210 -2.05 4.65 3.63
C LEU A 210 -1.64 3.19 3.43
N PRO A 211 -1.86 2.31 4.43
CA PRO A 211 -1.61 0.88 4.29
C PRO A 211 -2.48 0.25 3.20
N VAL A 212 -1.96 -0.83 2.64
CA VAL A 212 -2.65 -1.70 1.67
C VAL A 212 -2.40 -3.14 2.07
N LEU A 213 -3.42 -3.99 1.96
CA LEU A 213 -3.27 -5.43 2.07
C LEU A 213 -3.41 -6.06 0.68
N VAL A 214 -2.61 -7.08 0.39
CA VAL A 214 -2.65 -7.80 -0.89
C VAL A 214 -2.84 -9.28 -0.61
N ARG A 215 -3.61 -9.96 -1.46
CA ARG A 215 -3.61 -11.42 -1.50
C ARG A 215 -2.96 -11.87 -2.80
N PHE A 216 -1.99 -12.76 -2.69
CA PHE A 216 -1.32 -13.40 -3.82
C PHE A 216 -2.03 -14.70 -4.22
N ALA A 217 -1.76 -15.22 -5.41
CA ALA A 217 -2.47 -16.37 -5.96
C ALA A 217 -2.31 -17.65 -5.11
N ASP A 218 -1.13 -17.88 -4.54
CA ASP A 218 -0.80 -19.02 -3.67
C ASP A 218 -1.02 -18.73 -2.18
N GLU A 219 -1.19 -17.45 -1.84
CA GLU A 219 -1.51 -17.04 -0.47
C GLU A 219 -3.02 -17.12 -0.23
N GLN A 220 -3.39 -17.81 0.86
CA GLN A 220 -4.79 -18.00 1.22
C GLN A 220 -5.39 -16.77 1.91
N ALA A 221 -4.56 -15.91 2.47
CA ALA A 221 -4.97 -14.74 3.26
C ALA A 221 -4.30 -13.45 2.77
N PHE A 222 -4.87 -12.32 3.17
CA PHE A 222 -4.29 -11.01 2.92
C PHE A 222 -3.03 -10.78 3.77
N VAL A 223 -2.00 -10.23 3.14
CA VAL A 223 -0.74 -9.86 3.78
C VAL A 223 -0.52 -8.35 3.72
N PRO A 224 0.08 -7.73 4.75
CA PRO A 224 0.30 -6.29 4.78
C PRO A 224 1.51 -5.90 3.93
N ILE A 225 1.34 -4.86 3.12
CA ILE A 225 2.41 -4.32 2.30
C ILE A 225 3.20 -3.27 3.09
N ARG A 226 4.51 -3.50 3.22
CA ARG A 226 5.46 -2.63 3.93
C ARG A 226 5.97 -1.51 3.04
N ALA A 227 6.33 -1.83 1.80
CA ALA A 227 6.84 -0.88 0.83
C ALA A 227 6.62 -1.35 -0.62
N TYR A 228 6.64 -0.42 -1.56
CA TYR A 228 6.84 -0.71 -2.97
C TYR A 228 7.89 0.22 -3.59
N ARG A 229 8.53 -0.25 -4.66
CA ARG A 229 9.45 0.53 -5.49
C ARG A 229 9.21 0.19 -6.94
N VAL A 230 8.83 1.17 -7.75
CA VAL A 230 8.89 1.02 -9.20
C VAL A 230 10.37 0.90 -9.52
N ARG A 231 10.76 -0.14 -10.27
CA ARG A 231 12.12 -0.39 -10.74
C ARG A 231 12.31 -0.09 -12.21
N GLU A 232 11.25 -0.22 -12.99
CA GLU A 232 11.26 0.06 -14.41
C GLU A 232 9.87 0.55 -14.81
N MET A 233 9.82 1.53 -15.70
CA MET A 233 8.60 1.99 -16.37
C MET A 233 8.96 2.24 -17.82
N ARG A 234 8.28 1.57 -18.75
CA ARG A 234 8.50 1.68 -20.19
C ARG A 234 7.19 1.87 -20.93
N SER A 235 7.24 2.66 -21.99
CA SER A 235 6.19 2.69 -23.01
C SER A 235 6.66 1.86 -24.19
N LEU A 236 5.85 0.91 -24.63
CA LEU A 236 6.10 0.04 -25.78
C LEU A 236 4.94 0.13 -26.76
N SER A 237 5.22 -0.14 -28.04
CA SER A 237 4.14 -0.37 -29.00
C SER A 237 3.30 -1.59 -28.58
N ILE A 238 2.06 -1.66 -29.06
CA ILE A 238 1.17 -2.81 -28.80
C ILE A 238 1.80 -4.12 -29.29
N ASN A 239 2.47 -4.12 -30.44
CA ASN A 239 3.13 -5.30 -30.98
C ASN A 239 4.29 -5.78 -30.09
N GLU A 240 5.12 -4.86 -29.61
CA GLU A 240 6.20 -5.19 -28.66
C GLU A 240 5.65 -5.70 -27.33
N THR A 241 4.57 -5.09 -26.83
CA THR A 241 3.91 -5.53 -25.59
C THR A 241 3.31 -6.93 -25.74
N ILE A 242 2.66 -7.22 -26.87
CA ILE A 242 2.16 -8.57 -27.19
C ILE A 242 3.33 -9.57 -27.32
N ALA A 243 4.47 -9.15 -27.85
CA ALA A 243 5.65 -10.02 -27.94
C ALA A 243 6.19 -10.39 -26.54
N GLU A 244 6.14 -9.46 -25.57
CA GLU A 244 6.62 -9.71 -24.21
C GLU A 244 5.58 -10.45 -23.33
N PHE A 245 4.30 -10.11 -23.43
CA PHE A 245 3.23 -10.62 -22.53
C PHE A 245 2.32 -11.69 -23.18
N GLY A 246 2.49 -11.95 -24.47
CA GLY A 246 1.77 -13.00 -25.19
C GLY A 246 0.26 -12.77 -25.28
N SER A 247 -0.50 -13.87 -25.31
CA SER A 247 -1.96 -13.85 -25.42
C SER A 247 -2.63 -13.15 -24.23
N SER A 248 -2.01 -13.20 -23.05
CA SER A 248 -2.55 -12.58 -21.83
C SER A 248 -2.77 -11.08 -21.97
N PHE A 249 -1.97 -10.38 -22.78
CA PHE A 249 -2.18 -8.99 -23.14
C PHE A 249 -3.00 -8.84 -24.43
N ARG A 250 -2.72 -9.67 -25.44
CA ARG A 250 -3.42 -9.65 -26.74
C ARG A 250 -4.94 -9.75 -26.59
N ASP A 251 -5.41 -10.58 -25.68
CA ASP A 251 -6.84 -10.86 -25.55
C ASP A 251 -7.59 -9.76 -24.78
N ARG A 252 -6.88 -8.75 -24.25
CA ARG A 252 -7.41 -7.71 -23.33
C ARG A 252 -7.31 -6.29 -23.87
N TYR A 253 -6.36 -6.01 -24.77
CA TYR A 253 -6.22 -4.68 -25.37
C TYR A 253 -7.36 -4.38 -26.35
N ASN A 254 -7.66 -3.11 -26.55
CA ASN A 254 -8.66 -2.65 -27.50
C ASN A 254 -8.02 -2.23 -28.84
N PRO A 255 -8.15 -3.02 -29.92
CA PRO A 255 -7.55 -2.67 -31.20
C PRO A 255 -8.23 -1.49 -31.91
N SER A 256 -9.37 -1.01 -31.41
CA SER A 256 -10.13 0.09 -32.02
C SER A 256 -9.70 1.47 -31.56
N VAL A 257 -8.71 1.57 -30.65
CA VAL A 257 -8.23 2.85 -30.10
C VAL A 257 -6.72 2.89 -30.24
N GLU A 258 -6.18 4.07 -30.61
CA GLU A 258 -4.74 4.29 -30.62
C GLU A 258 -4.19 4.24 -29.19
N SER A 259 -3.29 3.32 -28.94
CA SER A 259 -2.82 2.98 -27.60
C SER A 259 -1.38 2.48 -27.60
N HIS A 260 -0.77 2.49 -26.42
CA HIS A 260 0.53 1.87 -26.17
C HIS A 260 0.45 0.99 -24.93
N GLY A 261 1.40 0.08 -24.78
CA GLY A 261 1.56 -0.72 -23.57
C GLY A 261 2.45 0.01 -22.58
N SER A 262 1.93 0.27 -21.39
CA SER A 262 2.75 0.71 -20.25
C SER A 262 3.23 -0.53 -19.50
N VAL A 263 4.55 -0.74 -19.47
CA VAL A 263 5.21 -1.90 -18.87
C VAL A 263 5.94 -1.48 -17.60
N PHE A 264 5.72 -2.23 -16.53
CA PHE A 264 6.30 -1.96 -15.22
C PHE A 264 7.03 -3.17 -14.66
N THR A 265 8.16 -2.89 -14.00
CA THR A 265 8.79 -3.80 -13.04
C THR A 265 8.65 -3.14 -11.66
N LEU A 266 7.96 -3.79 -10.73
CA LEU A 266 7.68 -3.31 -9.38
C LEU A 266 8.27 -4.28 -8.36
N GLU A 267 9.02 -3.76 -7.39
CA GLU A 267 9.37 -4.52 -6.18
C GLU A 267 8.39 -4.18 -5.07
N ILE A 268 7.90 -5.19 -4.37
CA ILE A 268 6.98 -5.07 -3.25
C ILE A 268 7.53 -5.82 -2.04
N ASP A 269 7.63 -5.10 -0.92
CA ASP A 269 8.01 -5.60 0.39
C ASP A 269 6.72 -5.90 1.18
N TRP A 270 6.54 -7.12 1.66
CA TRP A 270 5.37 -7.54 2.42
C TRP A 270 5.78 -8.36 3.65
N VAL A 271 5.01 -8.26 4.73
CA VAL A 271 5.36 -8.91 6.00
C VAL A 271 4.79 -10.32 6.05
N LEU A 272 5.64 -11.28 6.43
CA LEU A 272 5.27 -12.67 6.63
C LEU A 272 4.67 -12.89 8.02
N SER A 273 3.69 -13.78 8.11
CA SER A 273 3.34 -14.39 9.39
C SER A 273 4.44 -15.36 9.82
N CYS A 274 4.95 -15.25 11.04
CA CYS A 274 6.01 -16.14 11.53
C CYS A 274 5.70 -16.70 12.92
N MET A 275 6.20 -17.91 13.20
CA MET A 275 6.05 -18.57 14.49
C MET A 275 7.12 -18.16 15.52
N GLU A 276 8.26 -17.64 15.06
CA GLU A 276 9.40 -17.29 15.92
C GLU A 276 9.37 -15.80 16.29
N ASP A 277 9.88 -15.47 17.49
CA ASP A 277 10.08 -14.09 17.93
C ASP A 277 11.28 -13.49 17.18
N LEU A 278 11.06 -13.15 15.91
CA LEU A 278 12.04 -12.47 15.07
C LEU A 278 11.68 -10.98 14.96
N ASP A 279 12.70 -10.16 14.73
CA ASP A 279 12.52 -8.73 14.44
C ASP A 279 11.61 -8.57 13.20
N ASP A 280 10.64 -7.65 13.28
CA ASP A 280 9.66 -7.40 12.21
C ASP A 280 10.37 -7.00 10.89
N ASP A 281 11.53 -6.35 10.97
CA ASP A 281 12.36 -6.01 9.81
C ASP A 281 12.98 -7.25 9.13
N LEU A 282 13.17 -8.36 9.87
CA LEU A 282 13.68 -9.64 9.34
C LEU A 282 12.58 -10.48 8.67
N LEU A 283 11.30 -10.14 8.89
CA LEU A 283 10.14 -10.88 8.39
C LEU A 283 9.48 -10.22 7.17
N THR A 284 10.21 -9.32 6.50
CA THR A 284 9.79 -8.71 5.24
C THR A 284 10.30 -9.52 4.05
N MET A 285 9.39 -10.08 3.27
CA MET A 285 9.69 -10.70 1.99
C MET A 285 9.61 -9.66 0.88
N ARG A 286 10.56 -9.71 -0.07
CA ARG A 286 10.52 -8.91 -1.29
C ARG A 286 10.14 -9.77 -2.48
N THR A 287 9.16 -9.30 -3.24
CA THR A 287 8.72 -9.90 -4.49
C THR A 287 8.89 -8.90 -5.64
N THR A 288 9.30 -9.38 -6.81
CA THR A 288 9.31 -8.58 -8.04
C THR A 288 8.13 -8.98 -8.92
N LEU A 289 7.29 -7.99 -9.26
CA LEU A 289 6.16 -8.11 -10.16
C LEU A 289 6.51 -7.44 -11.50
N ARG A 290 6.23 -8.11 -12.61
CA ARG A 290 6.28 -7.51 -13.94
C ARG A 290 4.89 -7.56 -14.55
N TYR A 291 4.42 -6.44 -15.07
CA TYR A 291 3.08 -6.33 -15.64
C TYR A 291 3.00 -5.25 -16.69
N ALA A 292 2.01 -5.36 -17.56
CA ALA A 292 1.68 -4.35 -18.54
C ALA A 292 0.18 -4.08 -18.57
N PHE A 293 -0.20 -2.87 -18.93
CA PHE A 293 -1.58 -2.53 -19.23
C PHE A 293 -1.67 -1.54 -20.39
N GLU A 294 -2.79 -1.61 -21.10
CA GLU A 294 -3.08 -0.71 -22.20
C GLU A 294 -3.34 0.70 -21.67
N THR A 295 -2.70 1.69 -22.29
CA THR A 295 -2.85 3.11 -21.93
C THR A 295 -3.38 3.91 -23.13
N TRP A 296 -4.51 4.61 -22.94
CA TRP A 296 -5.12 5.52 -23.91
C TRP A 296 -4.95 6.94 -23.45
N THR A 297 -4.28 7.77 -24.26
CA THR A 297 -3.89 9.13 -23.85
C THR A 297 -3.16 9.09 -22.49
N ARG A 298 -2.79 10.22 -21.88
CA ARG A 298 -2.00 10.21 -20.63
C ARG A 298 -2.79 9.83 -19.37
N LEU A 299 -4.07 9.42 -19.49
CA LEU A 299 -5.04 9.47 -18.38
C LEU A 299 -5.83 8.17 -18.14
N PHE A 300 -5.88 7.24 -19.09
CA PHE A 300 -6.73 6.05 -18.95
C PHE A 300 -5.92 4.76 -19.12
N ALA A 301 -5.84 3.98 -18.04
CA ALA A 301 -5.38 2.60 -18.06
C ALA A 301 -6.59 1.66 -18.13
N ARG A 302 -6.57 0.70 -19.06
CA ARG A 302 -7.55 -0.40 -19.11
C ARG A 302 -6.97 -1.67 -18.51
N GLU A 303 -7.63 -2.81 -18.69
CA GLU A 303 -7.14 -4.13 -18.28
C GLU A 303 -5.67 -4.38 -18.67
N GLY A 304 -5.04 -5.35 -18.04
CA GLY A 304 -3.63 -5.65 -18.28
C GLY A 304 -3.29 -7.12 -18.14
N ALA A 305 -2.02 -7.40 -18.34
CA ALA A 305 -1.41 -8.70 -18.19
C ALA A 305 -0.32 -8.70 -17.12
N TRP A 306 -0.38 -9.69 -16.23
CA TRP A 306 0.76 -10.05 -15.38
C TRP A 306 1.75 -10.87 -16.23
N LEU A 307 3.05 -10.58 -16.12
CA LEU A 307 4.06 -11.44 -16.72
C LEU A 307 4.24 -12.65 -15.80
N LEU A 308 3.69 -13.79 -16.20
CA LEU A 308 3.73 -15.02 -15.42
C LEU A 308 4.99 -15.81 -15.77
N SER A 309 5.98 -15.81 -14.88
CA SER A 309 6.99 -16.86 -14.83
C SER A 309 6.51 -17.99 -13.92
N ASN A 310 7.02 -19.22 -14.07
CA ASN A 310 6.64 -20.34 -13.18
C ASN A 310 6.84 -20.01 -11.68
N ALA A 311 7.84 -19.19 -11.34
CA ALA A 311 8.10 -18.74 -9.97
C ALA A 311 7.23 -17.53 -9.54
N SER A 312 6.79 -16.69 -10.49
CA SER A 312 5.98 -15.49 -10.22
C SER A 312 4.48 -15.74 -10.24
N ALA A 313 4.04 -16.86 -10.82
CA ALA A 313 2.61 -17.20 -10.92
C ALA A 313 1.94 -17.34 -9.54
N THR A 314 2.67 -17.89 -8.56
CA THR A 314 2.20 -18.04 -7.16
C THR A 314 2.11 -16.70 -6.43
N LEU A 315 3.00 -15.76 -6.76
CA LEU A 315 3.09 -14.43 -6.16
C LEU A 315 2.40 -13.34 -6.99
N THR A 316 1.50 -13.72 -7.90
CA THR A 316 0.71 -12.76 -8.67
C THR A 316 -0.41 -12.20 -7.78
N PRO A 317 -0.58 -10.87 -7.67
CA PRO A 317 -1.69 -10.29 -6.95
C PRO A 317 -3.02 -10.71 -7.55
N VAL A 318 -3.91 -11.25 -6.72
CA VAL A 318 -5.27 -11.63 -7.13
C VAL A 318 -6.31 -10.74 -6.48
N SER A 319 -5.93 -10.06 -5.40
CA SER A 319 -6.82 -9.19 -4.63
C SER A 319 -6.05 -8.12 -3.89
N LEU A 320 -6.70 -6.99 -3.66
CA LEU A 320 -6.14 -5.87 -2.90
C LEU A 320 -7.24 -5.26 -2.00
N GLU A 321 -6.88 -4.90 -0.79
CA GLU A 321 -7.76 -4.23 0.16
C GLU A 321 -7.13 -2.90 0.58
N VAL A 322 -7.92 -1.82 0.44
CA VAL A 322 -7.63 -0.54 1.11
C VAL A 322 -8.36 -0.56 2.46
N PRO A 323 -7.61 -0.68 3.57
CA PRO A 323 -8.16 -0.82 4.90
C PRO A 323 -8.76 0.51 5.38
N LEU A 324 -10.09 0.61 5.38
CA LEU A 324 -10.80 1.68 6.07
C LEU A 324 -10.81 1.45 7.58
N PRO A 325 -10.52 2.44 8.45
CA PRO A 325 -10.53 2.25 9.90
C PRO A 325 -11.73 1.41 10.36
N LEU A 326 -11.46 0.22 10.90
CA LEU A 326 -12.52 -0.67 11.37
C LEU A 326 -13.04 -0.13 12.71
N LEU A 327 -14.35 0.03 12.84
CA LEU A 327 -14.97 0.01 14.16
C LEU A 327 -14.93 -1.44 14.63
N VAL A 328 -13.96 -1.78 15.47
CA VAL A 328 -13.89 -3.10 16.09
C VAL A 328 -15.12 -3.26 16.98
N GLU A 329 -16.06 -4.08 16.51
CA GLU A 329 -17.27 -4.43 17.25
C GLU A 329 -17.01 -5.63 18.17
N ASP A 330 -17.35 -5.47 19.45
CA ASP A 330 -17.37 -6.57 20.41
C ASP A 330 -18.43 -7.62 20.01
N ASP A 331 -18.06 -8.91 20.02
CA ASP A 331 -19.05 -9.99 19.93
C ASP A 331 -19.79 -10.07 21.28
N PRO A 332 -21.13 -9.89 21.33
CA PRO A 332 -21.88 -10.06 22.57
C PRO A 332 -21.75 -11.48 23.14
N ALA A 333 -21.43 -12.46 22.30
CA ALA A 333 -21.19 -13.84 22.70
C ALA A 333 -19.73 -14.11 23.12
N SER A 334 -18.87 -13.10 23.11
CA SER A 334 -17.49 -13.21 23.59
C SER A 334 -17.24 -12.42 24.87
N SER A 335 -16.38 -12.96 25.72
CA SER A 335 -15.88 -12.30 26.92
C SER A 335 -14.63 -11.44 26.65
N LEU A 336 -14.06 -11.51 25.45
CA LEU A 336 -12.97 -10.64 24.99
C LEU A 336 -13.56 -9.27 24.61
N ARG A 337 -13.05 -8.20 25.22
CA ARG A 337 -13.56 -6.83 25.05
C ARG A 337 -12.51 -5.93 24.42
N SER A 338 -12.92 -5.18 23.40
CA SER A 338 -12.06 -4.21 22.71
C SER A 338 -11.45 -3.20 23.67
N SER A 339 -12.22 -2.68 24.63
CA SER A 339 -11.73 -1.73 25.63
C SER A 339 -10.54 -2.24 26.43
N HIS A 340 -10.57 -3.51 26.86
CA HIS A 340 -9.48 -4.13 27.62
C HIS A 340 -8.24 -4.37 26.76
N VAL A 341 -8.45 -4.86 25.53
CA VAL A 341 -7.34 -5.21 24.62
C VAL A 341 -6.61 -3.95 24.14
N PHE A 342 -7.35 -2.90 23.78
CA PHE A 342 -6.74 -1.64 23.36
C PHE A 342 -6.08 -0.89 24.51
N GLU A 343 -6.60 -0.96 25.73
CA GLU A 343 -5.90 -0.44 26.91
C GLU A 343 -4.52 -1.10 27.09
N LEU A 344 -4.44 -2.43 26.93
CA LEU A 344 -3.16 -3.14 26.99
C LEU A 344 -2.21 -2.73 25.85
N ALA A 345 -2.74 -2.60 24.62
CA ALA A 345 -1.95 -2.22 23.46
C ALA A 345 -1.39 -0.80 23.57
N GLU A 346 -2.20 0.17 24.03
CA GLU A 346 -1.77 1.54 24.28
C GLU A 346 -0.72 1.60 25.39
N ALA A 347 -0.94 0.90 26.51
CA ALA A 347 0.03 0.84 27.61
C ALA A 347 1.38 0.23 27.18
N ALA A 348 1.38 -0.65 26.16
CA ALA A 348 2.58 -1.26 25.63
C ALA A 348 3.36 -0.37 24.66
N GLN A 349 2.85 0.82 24.29
CA GLN A 349 3.55 1.77 23.41
C GLN A 349 4.54 2.66 24.17
N SER A 350 4.20 3.08 25.40
CA SER A 350 4.95 4.11 26.13
C SER A 350 6.09 3.57 27.00
N CYS A 351 6.16 2.26 27.23
CA CYS A 351 7.18 1.62 28.08
C CYS A 351 7.28 2.16 29.52
N GLU A 352 6.23 2.81 30.04
CA GLU A 352 6.29 3.56 31.31
C GLU A 352 6.37 2.71 32.59
N SER A 353 6.42 1.38 32.50
CA SER A 353 6.63 0.53 33.68
C SER A 353 8.11 0.30 33.99
N ARG A 354 8.81 1.35 34.43
CA ARG A 354 10.00 1.17 35.29
C ARG A 354 9.60 1.58 36.71
N PRO A 355 9.76 0.72 37.73
CA PRO A 355 9.48 1.12 39.10
C PRO A 355 10.37 2.31 39.47
N GLU A 356 9.75 3.37 39.97
CA GLU A 356 10.39 4.60 40.44
C GLU A 356 11.59 4.27 41.33
N THR A 357 12.79 4.49 40.80
CA THR A 357 13.97 4.75 41.61
C THR A 357 14.58 6.04 41.10
N THR A 358 14.17 7.10 41.79
CA THR A 358 14.92 8.34 42.06
C THR A 358 15.96 8.74 41.01
N GLU A 359 15.56 9.54 40.02
CA GLU A 359 16.51 10.47 39.40
C GLU A 359 15.90 11.86 39.24
N ARG A 360 16.58 12.80 39.90
CA ARG A 360 16.28 14.22 40.02
C ARG A 360 16.31 14.90 38.65
N GLN A 361 15.34 15.80 38.48
CA GLN A 361 15.48 17.13 37.88
C GLN A 361 16.58 17.32 36.82
N LEU A 362 16.17 17.32 35.55
CA LEU A 362 16.66 18.27 34.55
C LEU A 362 15.58 18.45 33.47
N GLN A 363 14.61 19.31 33.79
CA GLN A 363 13.72 19.90 32.78
C GLN A 363 14.47 21.04 32.08
N GLY A 364 14.39 21.08 30.75
CA GLY A 364 14.60 22.31 29.99
C GLY A 364 15.57 22.22 28.82
N GLN A 365 15.30 21.39 27.81
CA GLN A 365 15.73 21.67 26.44
C GLN A 365 14.63 21.32 25.43
N PRO A 366 14.37 22.16 24.41
CA PRO A 366 13.47 21.80 23.32
C PRO A 366 14.04 20.57 22.60
N GLN A 367 13.21 19.55 22.35
CA GLN A 367 13.61 18.42 21.53
C GLN A 367 14.03 18.91 20.14
N PRO A 368 15.23 18.59 19.65
CA PRO A 368 15.58 18.84 18.25
C PRO A 368 14.67 17.99 17.37
N GLN A 369 14.15 18.59 16.29
CA GLN A 369 13.41 17.86 15.26
C GLN A 369 14.23 16.64 14.82
N PRO A 370 13.61 15.46 14.62
CA PRO A 370 14.33 14.26 14.23
C PRO A 370 15.03 14.50 12.87
N GLN A 371 16.35 14.63 12.90
CA GLN A 371 17.17 14.69 11.69
C GLN A 371 17.17 13.31 11.05
N ARG A 372 16.82 13.23 9.75
CA ARG A 372 16.88 11.97 9.00
C ARG A 372 18.32 11.42 9.02
N PRO A 373 18.51 10.10 9.20
CA PRO A 373 19.84 9.51 9.32
C PRO A 373 20.67 9.72 8.05
N ARG A 374 22.01 9.68 8.15
CA ARG A 374 22.92 9.79 7.00
C ARG A 374 23.09 8.45 6.29
N CYS A 375 22.96 8.42 4.96
CA CYS A 375 23.21 7.21 4.18
C CYS A 375 24.71 6.88 4.09
N ASN A 376 25.05 5.59 4.03
CA ASN A 376 26.39 5.19 3.57
C ASN A 376 26.53 5.58 2.10
N ARG A 377 27.50 6.45 1.80
CA ARG A 377 27.75 6.98 0.45
C ARG A 377 28.43 5.96 -0.48
N LEU A 378 29.11 4.95 0.05
CA LEU A 378 29.92 4.03 -0.74
C LEU A 378 29.17 3.38 -1.92
N PRO A 379 27.93 2.90 -1.78
CA PRO A 379 27.19 2.32 -2.91
C PRO A 379 26.88 3.33 -4.02
N LEU A 380 26.64 4.61 -3.68
CA LEU A 380 26.43 5.70 -4.64
C LEU A 380 27.70 5.88 -5.47
N ASP A 381 28.83 6.07 -4.79
CA ASP A 381 30.11 6.32 -5.45
C ASP A 381 30.51 5.16 -6.36
N VAL A 382 30.33 3.91 -5.91
CA VAL A 382 30.58 2.71 -6.74
C VAL A 382 29.77 2.73 -8.03
N VAL A 383 28.47 3.06 -7.97
CA VAL A 383 27.64 3.13 -9.18
C VAL A 383 28.04 4.29 -10.08
N LEU A 384 28.32 5.46 -9.51
CA LEU A 384 28.74 6.64 -10.29
C LEU A 384 30.09 6.43 -10.97
N ASP A 385 31.02 5.71 -10.33
CA ASP A 385 32.33 5.38 -10.90
C ASP A 385 32.21 4.31 -11.98
N GLN A 386 31.40 3.27 -11.78
CA GLN A 386 31.12 2.24 -12.79
C GLN A 386 30.33 2.75 -14.01
N SER A 387 29.77 3.96 -13.91
CA SER A 387 29.00 4.63 -14.95
C SER A 387 29.61 5.98 -15.35
N ALA A 388 30.91 6.20 -15.12
CA ALA A 388 31.56 7.50 -15.28
C ALA A 388 31.29 8.16 -16.65
N ASP A 389 31.39 7.42 -17.74
CA ASP A 389 31.14 7.94 -19.09
C ASP A 389 29.70 8.46 -19.26
N ARG A 390 28.72 7.72 -18.74
CA ARG A 390 27.30 8.10 -18.81
C ARG A 390 26.97 9.24 -17.86
N VAL A 391 27.64 9.29 -16.70
CA VAL A 391 27.53 10.42 -15.77
C VAL A 391 28.01 11.70 -16.44
N GLN A 392 29.14 11.63 -17.16
CA GLN A 392 29.68 12.78 -17.89
C GLN A 392 28.77 13.19 -19.05
N GLN A 393 28.33 12.24 -19.88
CA GLN A 393 27.43 12.51 -21.00
C GLN A 393 26.09 13.12 -20.55
N CYS A 394 25.54 12.63 -19.43
CA CYS A 394 24.37 13.22 -18.81
C CYS A 394 24.63 14.67 -18.36
N HIS A 395 25.77 14.91 -17.72
CA HIS A 395 26.14 16.25 -17.26
C HIS A 395 26.28 17.24 -18.41
N ASP A 396 27.00 16.86 -19.46
CA ASP A 396 27.25 17.72 -20.62
C ASP A 396 25.94 18.06 -21.35
N ALA A 397 25.00 17.12 -21.40
CA ALA A 397 23.72 17.31 -22.09
C ALA A 397 22.67 18.08 -21.27
N THR A 398 22.72 18.01 -19.94
CA THR A 398 21.61 18.49 -19.07
C THR A 398 22.02 19.52 -18.03
N GLY A 399 23.33 19.68 -17.82
CA GLY A 399 23.89 20.49 -16.73
C GLY A 399 23.68 19.89 -15.33
N TYR A 400 23.03 18.73 -15.19
CA TYR A 400 22.86 18.05 -13.91
C TYR A 400 24.06 17.15 -13.60
N SER A 401 24.60 17.22 -12.38
CA SER A 401 25.75 16.42 -11.97
C SER A 401 25.41 15.56 -10.76
N PHE A 402 25.37 14.24 -10.94
CA PHE A 402 25.21 13.28 -9.84
C PHE A 402 26.32 13.37 -8.79
N ARG A 403 27.50 13.90 -9.15
CA ARG A 403 28.64 14.06 -8.23
C ARG A 403 28.58 15.34 -7.40
N SER A 404 27.76 16.31 -7.81
CA SER A 404 27.64 17.59 -7.09
C SER A 404 26.94 17.46 -5.74
N LEU A 405 26.17 16.39 -5.53
CA LEU A 405 25.34 16.19 -4.33
C LEU A 405 24.41 17.38 -4.09
N LEU A 406 23.81 17.85 -5.17
CA LEU A 406 22.78 18.85 -5.13
C LEU A 406 21.54 18.25 -5.73
N SER A 407 20.42 18.41 -5.04
CA SER A 407 19.14 17.92 -5.54
C SER A 407 18.80 18.51 -6.91
N MET A 408 18.29 17.66 -7.80
CA MET A 408 17.84 18.02 -9.13
C MET A 408 16.76 19.10 -9.08
N ARG A 409 16.93 20.13 -9.90
CA ARG A 409 15.94 21.21 -10.07
C ARG A 409 14.86 20.77 -11.05
N GLU A 410 13.62 21.21 -10.80
CA GLU A 410 12.48 21.00 -11.71
C GLU A 410 12.78 21.39 -13.16
N SER A 411 13.51 22.49 -13.38
CA SER A 411 13.86 22.96 -14.72
C SER A 411 14.80 22.02 -15.50
N GLN A 412 15.57 21.17 -14.80
CA GLN A 412 16.49 20.21 -15.42
C GLN A 412 15.79 18.91 -15.82
N LEU A 413 14.62 18.65 -15.22
CA LEU A 413 13.89 17.40 -15.34
C LEU A 413 13.57 17.02 -16.80
N PRO A 414 13.07 17.91 -17.69
CA PRO A 414 12.77 17.52 -19.07
C PRO A 414 14.02 17.06 -19.85
N ALA A 415 15.17 17.71 -19.64
CA ALA A 415 16.43 17.36 -20.31
C ALA A 415 17.00 16.04 -19.78
N VAL A 416 16.95 15.83 -18.46
CA VAL A 416 17.32 14.57 -17.80
C VAL A 416 16.45 13.42 -18.30
N CYS A 417 15.14 13.63 -18.39
CA CYS A 417 14.18 12.60 -18.79
C CYS A 417 14.31 12.16 -20.25
N ARG A 418 14.76 13.05 -21.15
CA ARG A 418 14.97 12.75 -22.58
C ARG A 418 16.37 12.23 -22.89
N ASN A 419 17.30 12.29 -21.95
CA ASN A 419 18.67 11.86 -22.17
C ASN A 419 18.87 10.39 -21.71
N PRO A 420 19.21 9.47 -22.63
CA PRO A 420 19.31 8.04 -22.31
C PRO A 420 20.44 7.72 -21.33
N ASP A 421 21.51 8.53 -21.29
CA ASP A 421 22.62 8.33 -20.36
C ASP A 421 22.24 8.73 -18.94
N CYS A 422 21.49 9.82 -18.77
CA CYS A 422 20.90 10.19 -17.50
C CYS A 422 19.98 9.09 -16.96
N ILE A 423 19.08 8.57 -17.79
CA ILE A 423 18.17 7.48 -17.40
C ILE A 423 18.96 6.22 -17.03
N ALA A 424 19.98 5.85 -17.81
CA ALA A 424 20.80 4.67 -17.52
C ALA A 424 21.56 4.75 -16.19
N VAL A 425 22.05 5.94 -15.81
CA VAL A 425 22.66 6.16 -14.49
C VAL A 425 21.62 6.02 -13.38
N ILE A 426 20.45 6.62 -13.55
CA ILE A 426 19.36 6.57 -12.56
C ILE A 426 18.85 5.15 -12.36
N GLU A 427 18.71 4.37 -13.44
CA GLU A 427 18.35 2.95 -13.38
C GLU A 427 19.35 2.11 -12.57
N ARG A 428 20.64 2.45 -12.62
CA ARG A 428 21.64 1.81 -11.76
C ARG A 428 21.55 2.27 -10.32
N LEU A 429 21.34 3.57 -10.08
CA LEU A 429 21.19 4.12 -8.74
C LEU A 429 19.93 3.60 -8.02
N ARG A 430 18.83 3.38 -8.76
CA ARG A 430 17.60 2.75 -8.25
C ARG A 430 17.86 1.40 -7.60
N ARG A 431 18.83 0.63 -8.10
CA ARG A 431 19.15 -0.71 -7.56
C ARG A 431 19.83 -0.65 -6.20
N ILE A 432 20.30 0.51 -5.77
CA ILE A 432 20.85 0.70 -4.44
C ILE A 432 19.70 0.85 -3.44
N GLU A 433 19.74 0.06 -2.37
CA GLU A 433 18.81 0.19 -1.25
C GLU A 433 19.28 1.29 -0.28
N TYR A 434 18.88 2.52 -0.55
CA TYR A 434 18.88 3.56 0.47
C TYR A 434 17.64 3.40 1.36
N ARG A 435 17.86 3.27 2.68
CA ARG A 435 16.80 3.44 3.69
C ARG A 435 16.38 4.93 3.73
N ASP A 436 15.36 5.30 4.50
CA ASP A 436 14.95 6.72 4.65
C ASP A 436 16.07 7.54 5.33
N CYS A 437 17.04 7.97 4.53
CA CYS A 437 18.29 8.61 4.92
C CYS A 437 18.69 9.63 3.85
N VAL A 438 19.50 10.61 4.23
CA VAL A 438 20.04 11.63 3.31
C VAL A 438 21.54 11.44 3.11
N VAL A 439 22.04 11.64 1.89
CA VAL A 439 23.48 11.51 1.60
C VAL A 439 24.23 12.77 2.04
N SER A 440 23.59 13.94 1.88
CA SER A 440 24.02 15.23 2.43
C SER A 440 22.78 16.08 2.76
N ASP A 441 22.95 17.24 3.41
CA ASP A 441 21.81 18.12 3.77
C ASP A 441 21.09 18.68 2.54
N GLU A 442 21.78 18.65 1.40
CA GLU A 442 21.30 19.20 0.13
C GLU A 442 21.05 18.10 -0.92
N TYR A 443 21.23 16.82 -0.55
CA TYR A 443 21.08 15.68 -1.44
C TYR A 443 20.38 14.49 -0.81
N ASP A 444 19.14 14.31 -1.27
CA ASP A 444 18.35 13.13 -1.04
C ASP A 444 18.30 12.33 -2.34
N VAL A 445 19.18 11.32 -2.42
CA VAL A 445 19.29 10.44 -3.59
C VAL A 445 17.98 9.71 -3.87
N VAL A 446 17.22 9.35 -2.84
CA VAL A 446 15.93 8.66 -2.99
C VAL A 446 14.91 9.61 -3.58
N ALA A 447 14.80 10.83 -3.05
CA ALA A 447 13.88 11.84 -3.55
C ALA A 447 14.20 12.25 -4.99
N ASP A 448 15.47 12.36 -5.36
CA ASP A 448 15.88 12.74 -6.72
C ASP A 448 15.65 11.62 -7.74
N ILE A 449 15.96 10.38 -7.37
CA ILE A 449 15.58 9.20 -8.17
C ILE A 449 14.07 9.16 -8.33
N GLU A 450 13.33 9.38 -7.23
CA GLU A 450 11.89 9.40 -7.23
C GLU A 450 11.35 10.47 -8.19
N LYS A 451 11.81 11.72 -8.12
CA LYS A 451 11.41 12.79 -9.06
C LYS A 451 11.53 12.37 -10.52
N VAL A 452 12.61 11.69 -10.89
CA VAL A 452 12.80 11.22 -12.27
C VAL A 452 11.82 10.10 -12.59
N VAL A 453 11.67 9.11 -11.72
CA VAL A 453 10.71 8.01 -11.91
C VAL A 453 9.27 8.53 -12.02
N THR A 454 8.90 9.51 -11.20
CA THR A 454 7.54 10.06 -11.12
C THR A 454 7.23 11.08 -12.21
N SER A 455 8.22 11.60 -12.93
CA SER A 455 8.00 12.74 -13.83
C SER A 455 8.44 12.47 -15.26
N CYS A 456 9.38 11.54 -15.49
CA CYS A 456 9.94 11.34 -16.82
C CYS A 456 8.97 10.76 -17.84
N PHE A 457 7.94 10.04 -17.40
CA PHE A 457 6.89 9.58 -18.31
C PHE A 457 6.15 10.75 -19.00
N ARG A 458 6.11 11.95 -18.39
CA ARG A 458 5.49 13.15 -19.01
C ARG A 458 6.27 13.64 -20.23
N PHE A 459 7.53 13.23 -20.35
CA PHE A 459 8.48 13.69 -21.35
C PHE A 459 8.93 12.60 -22.34
N MET A 460 8.51 11.34 -22.13
CA MET A 460 8.69 10.26 -23.10
C MET A 460 7.64 10.41 -24.21
N ASP A 461 8.08 10.28 -25.47
CA ASP A 461 7.45 10.87 -26.65
C ASP A 461 5.95 10.61 -26.85
N VAL A 462 5.24 11.72 -27.07
CA VAL A 462 4.10 11.83 -27.99
C VAL A 462 4.73 12.23 -29.32
N PRO A 463 4.49 11.55 -30.45
CA PRO A 463 4.86 12.12 -31.75
C PRO A 463 4.21 13.50 -31.85
N GLU A 464 5.00 14.56 -32.05
CA GLU A 464 4.42 15.87 -32.34
C GLU A 464 3.38 15.70 -33.45
N PRO A 465 2.15 16.24 -33.30
CA PRO A 465 1.20 16.20 -34.39
C PRO A 465 1.88 16.86 -35.58
N ILE A 466 2.04 16.10 -36.66
CA ILE A 466 2.43 16.63 -37.97
C ILE A 466 1.34 17.63 -38.32
N TYR A 467 1.61 18.91 -38.07
CA TYR A 467 0.84 19.99 -38.65
C TYR A 467 1.18 19.95 -40.14
N ASP A 468 0.31 19.31 -40.92
CA ASP A 468 0.27 19.58 -42.36
C ASP A 468 0.05 21.09 -42.52
N PRO A 469 0.95 21.82 -43.21
CA PRO A 469 0.70 23.21 -43.51
C PRO A 469 -0.57 23.27 -44.38
N GLU A 470 -1.57 24.04 -43.92
CA GLU A 470 -2.80 24.28 -44.67
C GLU A 470 -2.49 24.63 -46.14
N PRO A 471 -3.22 24.06 -47.11
CA PRO A 471 -3.11 24.50 -48.49
C PRO A 471 -3.53 25.98 -48.59
N PRO A 472 -2.88 26.77 -49.47
CA PRO A 472 -3.08 28.21 -49.55
C PRO A 472 -4.56 28.54 -49.83
N SER A 473 -5.09 29.45 -49.01
CA SER A 473 -6.49 29.90 -49.10
C SER A 473 -6.78 30.48 -50.47
N THR A 474 -7.79 29.93 -51.12
CA THR A 474 -8.43 30.52 -52.28
C THR A 474 -9.18 31.77 -51.83
N THR A 475 -8.67 32.92 -52.29
CA THR A 475 -9.33 34.22 -52.46
C THR A 475 -10.85 34.23 -52.22
N GLN A 476 -11.28 34.88 -51.14
CA GLN A 476 -12.62 35.46 -51.04
C GLN A 476 -12.72 36.73 -51.90
N PRO A 477 -13.84 36.97 -52.61
CA PRO A 477 -14.18 38.30 -53.07
C PRO A 477 -15.05 39.05 -52.04
N ALA A 478 -14.66 40.32 -51.91
CA ALA A 478 -15.27 41.51 -51.30
C ALA A 478 -16.70 41.47 -50.74
N VAL A 479 -16.77 42.08 -49.56
CA VAL A 479 -17.90 42.57 -48.77
C VAL A 479 -18.79 43.57 -49.53
N THR A 480 -20.10 43.50 -49.28
CA THR A 480 -21.00 44.67 -49.27
C THR A 480 -21.85 44.68 -48.00
N PRO A 481 -22.09 45.85 -47.35
CA PRO A 481 -22.81 45.96 -46.08
C PRO A 481 -24.22 46.53 -46.25
N GLU A 482 -25.22 46.03 -45.49
CA GLU A 482 -26.33 46.84 -44.93
C GLU A 482 -27.23 46.04 -43.95
N GLN A 483 -27.20 46.45 -42.66
CA GLN A 483 -28.25 46.63 -41.62
C GLN A 483 -29.54 45.75 -41.51
N PRO A 484 -30.29 45.78 -40.37
CA PRO A 484 -29.96 45.80 -38.93
C PRO A 484 -30.79 44.72 -38.13
N PRO A 485 -30.82 44.68 -36.77
CA PRO A 485 -31.06 43.44 -36.01
C PRO A 485 -32.53 43.14 -35.70
N ILE A 486 -32.88 41.86 -35.56
CA ILE A 486 -34.16 41.42 -34.99
C ILE A 486 -33.93 40.37 -33.89
N ALA A 487 -34.30 40.80 -32.68
CA ALA A 487 -34.90 40.11 -31.55
C ALA A 487 -34.50 38.67 -31.18
N VAL A 488 -33.97 38.61 -29.96
CA VAL A 488 -34.09 37.54 -28.95
C VAL A 488 -35.46 36.86 -28.97
N THR A 489 -35.49 35.52 -28.99
CA THR A 489 -36.59 34.74 -28.38
C THR A 489 -36.05 33.41 -27.85
N THR A 490 -36.16 33.27 -26.54
CA THR A 490 -36.08 32.07 -25.68
C THR A 490 -37.04 30.98 -26.15
N LEU A 491 -36.73 29.69 -25.86
CA LEU A 491 -37.66 28.61 -25.43
C LEU A 491 -36.84 27.30 -25.40
N LEU A 492 -36.56 26.81 -24.18
CA LEU A 492 -37.15 25.64 -23.51
C LEU A 492 -36.55 24.30 -23.92
#